data_AF-A0AAW2WV63-F1
#
_entry.id   AF-A0AAW2WV63-F1
#
_cell.length_a   1.000
_cell.length_b   1.000
_cell.length_c   1.000
_cell.angle_alpha   90.00
_cell.angle_beta   90.00
_cell.angle_gamma   90.00
#
_symmetry.space_group_name_H-M   'P 1'
#
loop_
_entity.id
_entity.type
_entity.pdbx_description
1 polymer ?
#
loop_
_entity_poly.entity_id
_entity_poly.type
_entity_poly.pdbx_seq_one_letter_code
_entity_poly.pdbx_strand_id
1 'polypeptide(L)'
;MGDQNTKFFHNIMKRNAAKNSILVVTKGDGSIISSAADIAQEFIVFYTSLLGTEVQTLPIDDDVFEWALNSLLSMPLELCRAVTLSEVKQDVFHISNNNAPGPDGYSSCLFKKAWNIV
;
A
#
# COMPACT_ATOMS: atom_id res chain seq x y z
N MET A 1 5.51 29.69 7.84
CA MET A 1 4.32 29.94 8.70
C MET A 1 3.80 28.57 9.14
N GLY A 2 4.23 28.07 10.29
CA GLY A 2 3.99 26.64 10.60
C GLY A 2 4.10 26.26 12.07
N ASP A 3 4.01 27.22 12.99
CA ASP A 3 4.25 26.95 14.42
C ASP A 3 3.12 27.44 15.33
N GLN A 4 1.87 27.28 14.88
CA GLN A 4 0.74 27.45 15.77
C GLN A 4 -0.22 26.29 15.57
N ASN A 5 -0.54 25.61 16.68
CA ASN A 5 -1.71 24.75 16.88
C ASN A 5 -2.99 25.57 16.60
N THR A 6 -3.17 25.98 15.34
CA THR A 6 -4.29 26.80 14.92
C THR A 6 -5.53 25.94 15.00
N LYS A 7 -6.63 26.56 15.42
CA LYS A 7 -7.98 25.96 15.42
C LYS A 7 -8.29 25.26 14.10
N PHE A 8 -7.68 25.71 13.00
CA PHE A 8 -7.71 25.09 11.69
C PHE A 8 -7.21 23.63 11.70
N PHE A 9 -5.99 23.36 12.19
CA PHE A 9 -5.46 21.99 12.27
C PHE A 9 -6.32 21.10 13.17
N HIS A 10 -6.76 21.61 14.33
CA HIS A 10 -7.63 20.86 15.23
C HIS A 10 -8.99 20.54 14.61
N ASN A 11 -9.56 21.48 13.84
CA ASN A 11 -10.83 21.27 13.13
C ASN A 11 -10.67 20.26 11.99
N ILE A 12 -9.53 20.27 11.28
CA ILE A 12 -9.21 19.25 10.28
C ILE A 12 -9.08 17.88 10.93
N MET A 13 -8.33 17.77 12.04
CA MET A 13 -8.18 16.51 12.78
C MET A 13 -9.53 15.99 13.29
N LYS A 14 -10.37 16.84 13.88
CA LYS A 14 -11.73 16.47 14.31
C LYS A 14 -12.61 16.03 13.14
N ARG A 15 -12.57 16.76 12.02
CA ARG A 15 -13.34 16.41 10.82
C ARG A 15 -12.87 15.07 10.24
N ASN A 16 -11.58 14.82 10.23
CA ASN A 16 -11.02 13.56 9.74
C ASN A 16 -11.34 12.40 10.69
N ALA A 17 -11.24 12.61 12.01
CA ALA A 17 -11.64 11.63 13.00
C ALA A 17 -13.14 11.27 12.90
N ALA A 18 -14.02 12.27 12.76
CA ALA A 18 -15.46 12.04 12.60
C ALA A 18 -15.81 11.36 11.26
N LYS A 19 -15.08 11.65 10.19
CA LYS A 19 -15.26 10.99 8.89
C LYS A 19 -14.79 9.54 8.91
N ASN A 20 -13.73 9.24 9.66
CA ASN A 20 -13.10 7.92 9.70
C ASN A 20 -13.63 7.05 10.85
N SER A 21 -14.50 7.58 11.72
CA SER A 21 -15.13 6.80 12.78
C SER A 21 -16.35 6.04 12.27
N ILE A 22 -16.36 4.74 12.50
CA ILE A 22 -17.54 3.91 12.29
C ILE A 22 -18.43 4.05 13.53
N LEU A 23 -19.58 4.70 13.38
CA LEU A 23 -20.49 5.01 14.49
C LEU A 23 -21.48 3.88 14.77
N VAL A 24 -21.84 3.12 13.74
CA VAL A 24 -22.86 2.08 13.81
C VAL A 24 -22.49 0.97 12.84
N VAL A 25 -22.66 -0.29 13.26
CA VAL A 25 -22.53 -1.48 12.42
C VAL A 25 -23.79 -2.34 12.59
N THR A 26 -24.30 -2.87 11.49
CA THR A 26 -25.33 -3.91 11.50
C THR A 26 -24.66 -5.27 11.36
N LYS A 27 -24.91 -6.16 12.31
CA LYS A 27 -24.40 -7.53 12.31
C LYS A 27 -25.10 -8.41 11.28
N GLY A 28 -24.54 -9.60 11.03
CA GLY A 28 -25.13 -10.60 10.15
C GLY A 28 -26.49 -11.14 10.62
N ASP A 29 -26.81 -11.03 11.91
CA ASP A 29 -28.10 -11.41 12.50
C ASP A 29 -29.15 -10.27 12.47
N GLY A 30 -28.80 -9.11 11.91
CA GLY A 30 -29.66 -7.93 11.83
C GLY A 30 -29.64 -7.02 13.07
N SER A 31 -28.89 -7.37 14.11
CA SER A 31 -28.71 -6.50 15.29
C SER A 31 -27.80 -5.31 14.98
N ILE A 32 -28.05 -4.18 15.65
CA ILE A 32 -27.32 -2.92 15.44
C ILE A 32 -26.46 -2.63 16.66
N ILE A 33 -25.17 -2.43 16.44
CA ILE A 33 -24.20 -2.04 17.48
C ILE A 33 -23.67 -0.63 17.22
N SER A 34 -23.54 0.15 18.29
CA SER A 34 -23.07 1.54 18.25
C SER A 34 -21.96 1.85 19.26
N SER A 35 -21.67 0.92 20.18
CA SER A 35 -20.53 1.02 21.09
C SER A 35 -19.24 0.73 20.34
N ALA A 36 -18.23 1.58 20.52
CA ALA A 36 -16.92 1.40 19.91
C ALA A 36 -16.27 0.05 20.30
N ALA A 37 -16.48 -0.41 21.54
CA ALA A 37 -15.98 -1.70 22.01
C ALA A 37 -16.67 -2.87 21.29
N ASP A 38 -17.99 -2.80 21.12
CA ASP A 38 -18.76 -3.85 20.45
C ASP A 38 -18.44 -3.87 18.95
N ILE A 39 -18.26 -2.70 18.34
CA ILE A 39 -17.84 -2.58 16.93
C ILE A 39 -16.47 -3.24 16.76
N ALA A 40 -15.48 -2.89 17.60
CA ALA A 40 -14.15 -3.50 17.52
C ALA A 40 -14.21 -5.03 17.68
N GLN A 41 -15.00 -5.53 18.63
CA GLN A 41 -15.16 -6.96 18.85
C GLN A 41 -15.82 -7.66 17.65
N GLU A 42 -16.84 -7.05 17.03
CA GLU A 42 -17.47 -7.58 15.82
C GLU A 42 -16.49 -7.68 14.65
N PHE A 43 -15.65 -6.66 14.47
CA PHE A 43 -14.58 -6.69 13.46
C PHE A 43 -13.59 -7.84 13.70
N ILE A 44 -13.18 -8.05 14.95
CA ILE A 44 -12.29 -9.17 15.31
C ILE A 44 -12.95 -10.50 14.97
N VAL A 45 -14.20 -10.72 15.40
CA VAL A 45 -14.94 -11.96 15.14
C VAL A 45 -15.09 -12.20 13.63
N PHE A 46 -15.53 -11.19 12.89
CA PHE A 46 -15.72 -11.28 11.45
C PHE A 46 -14.44 -11.64 10.71
N TYR A 47 -13.34 -10.92 10.96
CA TYR A 47 -12.08 -11.19 10.26
C TYR A 47 -11.37 -12.46 10.73
N THR A 48 -11.55 -12.86 12.00
CA THR A 48 -11.05 -14.15 12.49
C THR A 48 -11.80 -15.30 11.80
N SER A 49 -13.11 -15.20 11.62
CA SER A 49 -13.87 -16.19 10.85
C SER A 49 -13.46 -16.19 9.37
N LEU A 50 -13.21 -15.02 8.78
CA LEU A 50 -12.88 -14.90 7.36
C LEU A 50 -11.46 -15.42 7.04
N LEU A 51 -10.48 -15.09 7.88
CA LEU A 51 -9.05 -15.34 7.62
C LEU A 51 -8.46 -16.47 8.46
N GLY A 52 -9.04 -16.73 9.63
CA GLY A 52 -8.55 -17.71 10.61
C GLY A 52 -9.17 -19.11 10.46
N THR A 53 -10.04 -19.31 9.46
CA THR A 53 -10.54 -20.66 9.17
C THR A 53 -9.45 -21.43 8.44
N GLU A 54 -8.92 -22.47 9.08
CA GLU A 54 -8.07 -23.48 8.45
C GLU A 54 -8.94 -24.30 7.49
N VAL A 55 -9.11 -23.77 6.28
CA VAL A 55 -9.64 -24.57 5.17
C VAL A 55 -8.56 -25.59 4.85
N GLN A 56 -8.96 -26.86 4.67
CA GLN A 56 -8.08 -27.89 4.10
C GLN A 56 -7.56 -27.36 2.75
N THR A 57 -6.36 -26.81 2.76
CA THR A 57 -5.66 -26.41 1.55
C THR A 57 -5.22 -27.67 0.83
N LEU A 58 -5.21 -27.64 -0.49
CA LEU A 58 -4.58 -28.71 -1.25
C LEU A 58 -3.16 -28.93 -0.70
N PRO A 59 -2.71 -30.19 -0.57
CA PRO A 59 -1.32 -30.45 -0.26
C PRO A 59 -0.45 -29.69 -1.28
N ILE A 60 0.68 -29.15 -0.81
CA ILE A 60 1.65 -28.50 -1.70
C ILE A 60 2.01 -29.52 -2.76
N ASP A 61 1.83 -29.16 -4.02
CA ASP A 61 2.26 -29.97 -5.14
C ASP A 61 3.78 -29.83 -5.24
N ASP A 62 4.48 -30.89 -4.81
CA ASP A 62 5.93 -30.94 -4.81
C ASP A 62 6.49 -30.74 -6.24
N ASP A 63 5.77 -31.14 -7.29
CA ASP A 63 6.20 -30.93 -8.67
C ASP A 63 6.14 -29.44 -9.06
N VAL A 64 5.14 -28.71 -8.57
CA VAL A 64 5.04 -27.25 -8.77
C VAL A 64 6.12 -26.53 -7.98
N PHE A 65 6.41 -26.98 -6.76
CA PHE A 65 7.47 -26.41 -5.93
C PHE A 65 8.85 -26.65 -6.56
N GLU A 66 9.13 -27.87 -7.02
CA GLU A 66 10.36 -28.21 -7.72
C GLU A 66 10.46 -27.47 -9.06
N TRP A 67 9.38 -27.34 -9.83
CA TRP A 67 9.37 -26.54 -11.05
C TRP A 67 9.67 -25.07 -10.77
N ALA A 68 9.04 -24.48 -9.76
CA ALA A 68 9.28 -23.08 -9.39
C ALA A 68 10.72 -22.86 -8.92
N LEU A 69 11.27 -23.78 -8.12
CA LEU A 69 12.64 -23.73 -7.65
C LEU A 69 13.64 -23.88 -8.80
N ASN A 70 13.42 -24.85 -9.70
CA ASN A 70 14.24 -25.04 -10.89
C ASN A 70 14.12 -23.87 -11.87
N SER A 71 12.94 -23.25 -11.99
CA SER A 71 12.72 -22.04 -12.79
C SER A 71 13.45 -20.82 -12.20
N LEU A 72 13.48 -20.71 -10.86
CA LEU A 72 14.23 -19.67 -10.16
C LEU A 72 15.74 -19.86 -10.31
N LEU A 73 16.23 -21.10 -10.23
CA LEU A 73 17.64 -21.44 -10.44
C LEU A 73 18.09 -21.29 -11.91
N SER A 74 17.16 -21.46 -12.84
CA SER A 74 17.37 -21.22 -14.28
C SER A 74 16.98 -19.81 -14.71
N MET A 75 16.75 -18.90 -13.76
CA MET A 75 16.42 -17.52 -14.09
C MET A 75 17.47 -16.93 -15.03
N PRO A 76 17.06 -16.16 -16.05
CA PRO A 76 17.99 -15.50 -16.94
C PRO A 76 18.97 -14.64 -16.12
N LEU A 77 20.27 -14.78 -16.37
CA LEU A 77 21.30 -13.87 -15.85
C LEU A 77 20.94 -12.39 -16.06
N GLU A 78 20.06 -12.08 -17.01
CA GLU A 78 19.49 -10.76 -17.23
C GLU A 78 18.76 -10.17 -16.02
N LEU A 79 18.05 -10.94 -15.20
CA LEU A 79 17.41 -10.40 -13.98
C LEU A 79 18.41 -10.09 -12.87
N CYS A 80 19.56 -10.76 -12.89
CA CYS A 80 20.66 -10.52 -11.97
C CYS A 80 21.66 -9.49 -12.51
N ARG A 81 21.39 -8.89 -13.68
CA ARG A 81 22.30 -7.90 -14.28
C ARG A 81 22.33 -6.64 -13.43
N ALA A 82 23.51 -6.01 -13.38
CA ALA A 82 23.63 -4.71 -12.76
C ALA A 82 22.79 -3.67 -13.52
N VAL A 83 22.03 -2.86 -12.78
CA VAL A 83 21.29 -1.74 -13.35
C VAL A 83 22.29 -0.72 -13.91
N THR A 84 22.09 -0.35 -15.16
CA THR A 84 22.91 0.62 -15.87
C THR A 84 22.35 2.03 -15.74
N LEU A 85 23.22 3.05 -15.79
CA LEU A 85 22.78 4.45 -15.81
C LEU A 85 21.87 4.77 -17.01
N SER A 86 22.04 4.05 -18.12
CA SER A 86 21.19 4.20 -19.30
C SER A 86 19.76 3.76 -19.05
N GLU A 87 19.56 2.64 -18.34
CA GLU A 87 18.23 2.16 -17.92
C GLU A 87 17.58 3.16 -16.96
N VAL A 88 18.31 3.62 -15.94
CA VAL A 88 17.80 4.63 -14.99
C VAL A 88 17.40 5.91 -15.73
N LYS A 89 18.23 6.36 -16.68
CA LYS A 89 17.89 7.52 -17.52
C LYS A 89 16.62 7.28 -18.32
N GLN A 90 16.51 6.13 -18.99
CA GLN A 90 15.35 5.80 -19.81
C GLN A 90 14.06 5.81 -18.97
N ASP A 91 14.08 5.17 -17.81
CA ASP A 91 12.94 5.09 -16.91
C ASP A 91 12.54 6.47 -16.38
N VAL A 92 13.50 7.28 -15.93
CA VAL A 92 13.24 8.65 -15.47
C VAL A 92 12.64 9.50 -16.60
N PHE A 93 13.10 9.32 -17.85
CA PHE A 93 12.59 10.05 -19.01
C PHE A 93 11.19 9.58 -19.45
N HIS A 94 10.81 8.34 -19.16
CA HIS A 94 9.46 7.81 -19.38
C HIS A 94 8.40 8.40 -18.43
N ILE A 95 8.78 8.84 -17.23
CA ILE A 95 7.84 9.42 -16.26
C ILE A 95 7.25 10.73 -16.81
N SER A 96 5.93 10.95 -16.68
CA SER A 96 5.32 12.22 -17.10
C SER A 96 5.95 13.43 -16.38
N ASN A 97 6.13 14.53 -17.11
CA ASN A 97 6.78 15.74 -16.58
C ASN A 97 6.04 16.34 -15.36
N ASN A 98 4.75 16.08 -15.21
CA ASN A 98 3.92 16.58 -14.11
C ASN A 98 3.85 15.64 -12.92
N ASN A 99 4.50 14.48 -12.97
CA ASN A 99 4.55 13.57 -11.84
C ASN A 99 5.59 14.06 -10.82
N ALA A 100 5.25 13.93 -9.55
CA ALA A 100 6.13 14.22 -8.41
C ALA A 100 5.93 13.14 -7.33
N PRO A 101 6.96 12.81 -6.54
CA PRO A 101 6.89 11.81 -5.47
C PRO A 101 5.97 12.22 -4.30
N GLY A 102 5.49 13.47 -4.29
CA GLY A 102 4.52 13.98 -3.32
C GLY A 102 4.03 15.38 -3.72
N PRO A 103 3.04 15.94 -3.02
CA PRO A 103 2.47 17.26 -3.33
C PRO A 103 3.49 18.41 -3.25
N ASP A 104 4.54 18.26 -2.42
CA ASP A 104 5.64 19.22 -2.27
C ASP A 104 6.93 18.77 -3.01
N GLY A 105 6.86 17.71 -3.82
CA GLY A 105 8.01 17.17 -4.53
C GLY A 105 8.37 17.94 -5.79
N TYR A 106 9.67 17.99 -6.14
CA TYR A 106 10.08 18.45 -7.45
C TYR A 106 9.54 17.53 -8.55
N SER A 107 9.00 18.14 -9.61
CA SER A 107 8.50 17.39 -10.76
C SER A 107 9.62 16.65 -11.49
N SER A 108 9.28 15.53 -12.16
CA SER A 108 10.21 14.78 -13.01
C SER A 108 10.85 15.65 -14.10
N CYS A 109 10.20 16.74 -14.51
CA CYS A 109 10.74 17.72 -15.45
C CYS A 109 12.09 18.32 -14.99
N LEU A 110 12.24 18.60 -13.69
CA LEU A 110 13.46 19.20 -13.15
C LEU A 110 14.65 18.23 -13.27
N PHE A 111 14.45 16.97 -12.88
CA PHE A 111 15.49 15.94 -12.93
C PHE A 111 15.90 15.62 -14.37
N LYS A 112 14.96 15.60 -15.33
CA LYS A 112 15.28 15.43 -16.75
C LYS A 112 16.13 16.58 -17.29
N LYS A 113 15.82 17.82 -16.92
CA LYS A 113 16.56 19.02 -17.36
C LYS A 113 17.96 19.10 -16.73
N ALA A 114 18.08 18.69 -15.47
CA ALA A 114 19.35 18.71 -14.74
C ALA A 114 20.19 17.44 -14.93
N TRP A 115 19.74 16.46 -15.74
CA TRP A 115 20.37 15.15 -15.88
C TRP A 115 21.86 15.19 -16.27
N ASN A 116 22.32 16.23 -16.96
CA ASN A 116 23.73 16.37 -17.37
C ASN A 116 24.59 17.17 -16.37
N ILE A 117 23.97 17.70 -15.31
CA ILE A 117 24.60 18.55 -14.29
C ILE A 117 24.71 17.80 -12.95
N VAL A 118 23.80 16.85 -12.70
CA VAL A 118 23.73 16.00 -11.51
C VAL A 118 24.45 14.68 -11.75
#